data_AF-A0A947P761-F1
#
_entry.id   AF-A0A947P761-F1
#
_cell.length_a   1.000
_cell.length_b   1.000
_cell.length_c   1.000
_cell.angle_alpha   90.00
_cell.angle_beta   90.00
_cell.angle_gamma   90.00
#
_symmetry.space_group_name_H-M   'P 1'
#
loop_
_entity.id
_entity.type
_entity.pdbx_description
1 polymer ?
#
loop_
_entity_poly.entity_id
_entity_poly.type
_entity_poly.pdbx_seq_one_letter_code
_entity_poly.pdbx_strand_id
1 'polypeptide(L)'
;MFEPILGEGGIVPITPEFMMTARQLCKDHDALLILDEVQTGIGRTGKLFAYQHFDIEPDVLTMAKSLGGGIPIGAFAVKRQYCDILKPGNHGSTFGGNPLACSAGIAVLNAIADENLLENATRMGDYLREKLEILKTKYSIIKEIRGIGLMLGMELTIPGADIVQHCLKKKVLLNCTHKTVLRLMP
;
A
#
# COMPACT_ATOMS: atom_id res chain seq x y z
N MET A 1 11.94 -2.51 -9.67
CA MET A 1 10.90 -2.77 -8.66
C MET A 1 10.69 -1.52 -7.85
N PHE A 2 9.45 -1.10 -7.61
CA PHE A 2 9.12 0.04 -6.74
C PHE A 2 7.69 -0.08 -6.18
N GLU A 3 7.39 0.61 -5.09
CA GLU A 3 6.05 0.73 -4.54
C GLU A 3 5.25 1.82 -5.29
N PRO A 4 3.96 1.62 -5.63
CA PRO A 4 3.10 2.68 -6.18
C PRO A 4 2.94 3.87 -5.22
N ILE A 5 3.01 3.61 -3.92
CA ILE A 5 3.11 4.62 -2.86
C ILE A 5 4.20 4.14 -1.92
N LEU A 6 5.29 4.89 -1.80
CA LEU A 6 6.37 4.57 -0.86
C LEU A 6 5.83 4.62 0.57
N GLY A 7 5.56 3.46 1.17
CA GLY A 7 4.85 3.40 2.45
C GLY A 7 5.76 3.82 3.60
N GLU A 8 6.84 3.07 3.82
CA GLU A 8 7.85 3.43 4.81
C GLU A 8 8.61 4.70 4.42
N GLY A 9 8.67 5.02 3.11
CA GLY A 9 9.21 6.26 2.53
C GLY A 9 8.50 7.56 2.94
N GLY A 10 7.46 7.48 3.77
CA GLY A 10 6.68 8.65 4.19
C GLY A 10 5.39 8.85 3.41
N ILE A 11 4.75 7.78 2.97
CA ILE A 11 3.47 7.80 2.24
C ILE A 11 3.57 8.73 1.02
N VAL A 12 4.49 8.43 0.10
CA VAL A 12 4.74 9.26 -1.09
C VAL A 12 4.17 8.55 -2.32
N PRO A 13 3.03 8.99 -2.88
CA PRO A 13 2.53 8.45 -4.14
C PRO A 13 3.49 8.79 -5.28
N ILE A 14 3.80 7.81 -6.13
CA ILE A 14 4.53 8.10 -7.37
C ILE A 14 3.62 8.86 -8.33
N THR A 15 4.22 9.69 -9.17
CA THR A 15 3.44 10.45 -10.16
C THR A 15 3.07 9.56 -11.36
N PRO A 16 1.97 9.88 -12.08
CA PRO A 16 1.63 9.21 -13.32
C PRO A 16 2.78 9.25 -14.34
N GLU A 17 3.51 10.37 -14.45
CA GLU A 17 4.64 10.53 -15.36
C GLU A 17 5.78 9.57 -15.02
N PHE A 18 6.10 9.41 -13.73
CA PHE A 18 7.10 8.44 -13.29
C PHE A 18 6.69 7.02 -13.66
N MET A 19 5.44 6.64 -13.36
CA MET A 19 4.91 5.31 -13.65
C MET A 19 4.95 4.99 -15.16
N MET A 20 4.49 5.92 -16.00
CA MET A 20 4.52 5.78 -17.46
C MET A 20 5.95 5.70 -18.00
N THR A 21 6.84 6.55 -17.49
CA THR A 21 8.26 6.55 -17.89
C THR A 21 8.94 5.23 -17.52
N ALA A 22 8.72 4.74 -16.30
CA ALA A 22 9.25 3.45 -15.86
C ALA A 22 8.72 2.30 -16.72
N ARG A 23 7.43 2.30 -17.07
CA ARG A 23 6.85 1.29 -17.95
C ARG A 23 7.50 1.31 -19.34
N GLN A 24 7.69 2.49 -19.93
CA GLN A 24 8.31 2.66 -21.23
C GLN A 24 9.76 2.20 -21.21
N LEU A 25 10.55 2.61 -20.21
CA LEU A 25 11.94 2.17 -20.05
C LEU A 25 12.05 0.65 -19.89
N CYS A 26 11.18 0.03 -19.09
CA CYS A 26 11.15 -1.42 -18.96
C CYS A 26 10.88 -2.11 -20.32
N LYS A 27 9.99 -1.54 -21.15
CA LYS A 27 9.73 -2.06 -22.50
C LYS A 27 10.94 -1.89 -23.43
N ASP A 28 11.59 -0.73 -23.41
CA ASP A 28 12.71 -0.42 -24.29
C ASP A 28 13.98 -1.22 -23.97
N HIS A 29 14.11 -1.67 -22.72
CA HIS A 29 15.28 -2.41 -22.23
C HIS A 29 15.02 -3.91 -21.97
N ASP A 30 13.88 -4.45 -22.43
CA ASP A 30 13.48 -5.84 -22.16
C ASP A 30 13.58 -6.22 -20.67
N ALA A 31 13.11 -5.30 -19.81
CA ALA A 31 13.14 -5.44 -18.36
C ALA A 31 11.72 -5.59 -17.81
N LEU A 32 11.60 -6.32 -16.69
CA LEU A 32 10.32 -6.50 -16.00
C LEU A 32 9.98 -5.29 -15.13
N LEU A 33 8.76 -4.77 -15.29
CA LEU A 33 8.18 -3.82 -14.34
C LEU A 33 7.56 -4.60 -13.18
N ILE A 34 8.18 -4.49 -12.00
CA ILE A 34 7.71 -5.13 -10.77
C ILE A 34 7.17 -4.04 -9.85
N LEU A 35 5.90 -4.17 -9.44
CA LEU A 35 5.30 -3.28 -8.44
C LEU A 35 5.17 -3.99 -7.09
N ASP A 36 5.70 -3.34 -6.05
CA ASP A 36 5.54 -3.81 -4.68
C ASP A 36 4.23 -3.29 -4.10
N GLU A 37 3.23 -4.17 -4.07
CA GLU A 37 1.89 -3.87 -3.58
C GLU A 37 1.65 -4.45 -2.18
N VAL A 38 2.72 -4.80 -1.46
CA VAL A 38 2.61 -5.39 -0.12
C VAL A 38 1.89 -4.44 0.85
N GLN A 39 2.08 -3.13 0.76
CA GLN A 39 1.34 -2.14 1.58
C GLN A 39 0.15 -1.52 0.85
N THR A 40 0.28 -1.27 -0.44
CA THR A 40 -0.69 -0.48 -1.22
C THR A 40 -1.83 -1.32 -1.80
N GLY A 41 -1.63 -2.63 -1.91
CA GLY A 41 -2.59 -3.57 -2.43
C GLY A 41 -3.62 -4.01 -1.39
N ILE A 42 -4.44 -4.99 -1.80
CA ILE A 42 -5.51 -5.59 -1.03
C ILE A 42 -6.47 -4.51 -0.48
N GLY A 43 -6.87 -3.58 -1.36
CA GLY A 43 -7.92 -2.60 -1.08
C GLY A 43 -7.49 -1.32 -0.36
N ARG A 44 -6.24 -1.23 0.10
CA ARG A 44 -5.76 -0.13 0.95
C ARG A 44 -6.03 1.28 0.38
N THR A 45 -5.93 1.42 -0.94
CA THR A 45 -6.08 2.71 -1.65
C THR A 45 -7.46 2.91 -2.28
N GLY A 46 -8.45 2.05 -1.97
CA GLY A 46 -9.77 2.07 -2.60
C GLY A 46 -9.85 1.38 -3.96
N LYS A 47 -8.74 0.79 -4.42
CA LYS A 47 -8.68 -0.20 -5.51
C LYS A 47 -8.06 -1.47 -4.95
N LEU A 48 -8.30 -2.62 -5.59
CA LEU A 48 -7.72 -3.88 -5.12
C LEU A 48 -6.18 -3.80 -5.12
N PHE A 49 -5.61 -3.17 -6.13
CA PHE A 49 -4.18 -2.85 -6.22
C PHE A 49 -3.99 -1.39 -6.64
N ALA A 50 -2.98 -0.72 -6.10
CA ALA A 50 -2.77 0.70 -6.35
C ALA A 50 -2.31 1.00 -7.78
N TYR A 51 -1.71 0.03 -8.50
CA TYR A 51 -1.40 0.20 -9.93
C TYR A 51 -2.65 0.52 -10.75
N GLN A 52 -3.83 0.12 -10.30
CA GLN A 52 -5.12 0.37 -10.99
C GLN A 52 -5.55 1.85 -10.94
N HIS A 53 -4.84 2.70 -10.19
CA HIS A 53 -4.98 4.16 -10.31
C HIS A 53 -4.19 4.73 -11.48
N PHE A 54 -3.39 3.90 -12.16
CA PHE A 54 -2.59 4.25 -13.32
C PHE A 54 -3.06 3.42 -14.52
N ASP A 55 -3.02 4.00 -15.72
CA ASP A 55 -3.37 3.29 -16.97
C ASP A 55 -2.22 2.38 -17.47
N ILE A 56 -1.62 1.59 -16.57
CA ILE A 56 -0.57 0.63 -16.88
C ILE A 56 -0.81 -0.72 -16.20
N GLU A 57 -0.19 -1.77 -16.73
CA GLU A 57 -0.16 -3.08 -16.09
C GLU A 57 1.28 -3.55 -15.82
N PRO A 58 1.64 -3.88 -14.56
CA PRO A 58 2.96 -4.39 -14.24
C PRO A 58 3.16 -5.81 -14.80
N ASP A 59 4.41 -6.23 -14.92
CA ASP A 59 4.73 -7.61 -15.33
C ASP A 59 4.68 -8.58 -14.15
N VAL A 60 5.00 -8.06 -12.96
CA VAL A 60 4.95 -8.77 -11.68
C VAL A 60 4.39 -7.83 -10.61
N LEU A 61 3.57 -8.36 -9.71
CA LEU A 61 3.16 -7.68 -8.49
C LEU A 61 3.43 -8.54 -7.26
N THR A 62 3.92 -7.95 -6.19
CA THR A 62 4.11 -8.63 -4.88
C THR A 62 3.02 -8.20 -3.91
N MET A 63 2.52 -9.14 -3.11
CA MET A 63 1.42 -8.90 -2.15
C MET A 63 1.65 -9.69 -0.86
N ALA A 64 1.29 -9.11 0.28
CA ALA A 64 1.32 -9.74 1.60
C ALA A 64 0.45 -8.92 2.56
N LYS A 65 0.84 -8.77 3.84
CA LYS A 65 0.18 -7.94 4.86
C LYS A 65 -1.34 -8.17 4.90
N SER A 66 -2.11 -7.23 4.35
CA SER A 66 -3.58 -7.28 4.31
C SER A 66 -4.09 -8.56 3.65
N LEU A 67 -3.34 -9.17 2.73
CA LEU A 67 -3.71 -10.44 2.09
C LEU A 67 -4.08 -11.51 3.12
N GLY A 68 -3.39 -11.59 4.25
CA GLY A 68 -3.66 -12.62 5.25
C GLY A 68 -4.54 -12.19 6.41
N GLY A 69 -4.99 -10.93 6.46
CA GLY A 69 -5.80 -10.42 7.59
C GLY A 69 -5.14 -10.60 8.96
N GLY A 70 -3.80 -10.61 9.02
CA GLY A 70 -3.01 -10.89 10.23
C GLY A 70 -2.32 -12.26 10.24
N ILE A 71 -2.71 -13.20 9.36
CA ILE A 71 -1.99 -14.45 9.15
C ILE A 71 -0.81 -14.25 8.18
N PRO A 72 0.39 -14.79 8.46
CA PRO A 72 1.53 -14.65 7.56
C PRO A 72 1.28 -15.32 6.19
N ILE A 73 1.20 -14.51 5.15
CA ILE A 73 1.15 -14.93 3.76
C ILE A 73 1.81 -13.88 2.88
N GLY A 74 2.58 -14.35 1.90
CA GLY A 74 3.12 -13.53 0.82
C GLY A 74 2.92 -14.28 -0.50
N ALA A 75 2.64 -13.53 -1.56
CA ALA A 75 2.47 -14.05 -2.90
C ALA A 75 3.02 -13.04 -3.90
N PHE A 76 3.25 -13.52 -5.12
CA PHE A 76 3.48 -12.66 -6.27
C PHE A 76 2.65 -13.21 -7.43
N ALA A 77 2.16 -12.32 -8.29
CA ALA A 77 1.52 -12.70 -9.54
C ALA A 77 2.38 -12.20 -10.69
N VAL A 78 2.45 -12.98 -11.76
CA VAL A 78 3.21 -12.67 -12.98
C VAL A 78 2.26 -12.71 -14.17
N LYS A 79 2.54 -11.90 -15.21
CA LYS A 79 1.84 -12.05 -16.49
C LYS A 79 2.01 -13.46 -17.03
N ARG A 80 0.98 -13.93 -17.74
CA ARG A 80 0.92 -15.30 -18.28
C ARG A 80 2.15 -15.69 -19.09
N GLN A 81 2.71 -14.80 -19.89
CA GLN A 81 3.91 -15.07 -20.68
C GLN A 81 5.16 -15.42 -19.84
N TYR A 82 5.16 -15.09 -18.55
CA TYR A 82 6.25 -15.36 -17.62
C TYR A 82 5.96 -16.54 -16.67
N CYS A 83 4.79 -17.18 -16.75
CA CYS A 83 4.41 -18.25 -15.80
C CYS A 83 5.34 -19.47 -15.87
N ASP A 84 5.97 -19.68 -17.02
CA ASP A 84 6.83 -20.83 -17.26
C ASP A 84 8.32 -20.54 -17.00
N ILE A 85 8.69 -19.34 -16.54
CA ILE A 85 10.09 -19.00 -16.25
C ILE A 85 10.63 -19.83 -15.08
N LEU A 86 9.90 -19.86 -13.97
CA LEU A 86 10.28 -20.65 -12.81
C LEU A 86 9.91 -22.11 -13.03
N LYS A 87 10.91 -22.99 -12.94
CA LYS A 87 10.78 -24.44 -13.02
C LYS A 87 10.90 -25.08 -11.63
N PRO A 88 10.45 -26.35 -11.47
CA PRO A 88 10.63 -27.09 -10.23
C PRO A 88 12.10 -27.05 -9.76
N GLY A 89 12.31 -26.65 -8.50
CA GLY A 89 13.63 -26.50 -7.90
C GLY A 89 14.25 -25.10 -7.97
N ASN A 90 13.68 -24.14 -8.71
CA ASN A 90 14.21 -22.77 -8.74
C ASN A 90 13.86 -21.94 -7.50
N HIS A 91 12.68 -22.15 -6.94
CA HIS A 91 12.21 -21.46 -5.74
C HIS A 91 11.28 -22.38 -4.94
N GLY A 92 11.23 -22.21 -3.62
CA GLY A 92 10.38 -23.02 -2.74
C GLY A 92 10.34 -22.45 -1.33
N SER A 93 9.30 -22.84 -0.58
CA SER A 93 9.12 -22.47 0.82
C SER A 93 8.33 -23.56 1.54
N THR A 94 8.82 -24.01 2.69
CA THR A 94 8.18 -25.07 3.50
C THR A 94 6.74 -24.71 3.89
N PHE A 95 6.48 -23.43 4.17
CA PHE A 95 5.16 -22.94 4.57
C PHE A 95 4.45 -22.16 3.46
N GLY A 96 5.07 -21.99 2.29
CA GLY A 96 4.48 -21.30 1.16
C GLY A 96 3.27 -22.07 0.61
N GLY A 97 2.14 -21.37 0.40
CA GLY A 97 0.91 -22.00 -0.09
C GLY A 97 0.22 -22.93 0.92
N ASN A 98 0.51 -22.78 2.22
CA ASN A 98 -0.15 -23.61 3.23
C ASN A 98 -1.68 -23.35 3.27
N PRO A 99 -2.52 -24.38 3.46
CA PRO A 99 -3.98 -24.25 3.38
C PRO A 99 -4.58 -23.25 4.38
N LEU A 100 -3.99 -23.10 5.57
CA LEU A 100 -4.48 -22.19 6.60
C LEU A 100 -4.35 -20.73 6.15
N ALA A 101 -3.15 -20.35 5.71
CA ALA A 101 -2.88 -19.01 5.21
C ALA A 101 -3.68 -18.69 3.94
N CYS A 102 -3.79 -19.65 3.02
CA CYS A 102 -4.62 -19.48 1.82
C CYS A 102 -6.11 -19.30 2.17
N SER A 103 -6.63 -20.04 3.16
CA SER A 103 -8.02 -19.89 3.61
C SER A 103 -8.27 -18.50 4.24
N ALA A 104 -7.32 -18.01 5.03
CA ALA A 104 -7.39 -16.64 5.56
C ALA A 104 -7.41 -15.61 4.43
N GLY A 105 -6.58 -15.80 3.40
CA GLY A 105 -6.57 -14.91 2.23
C GLY A 105 -7.87 -14.92 1.43
N ILE A 106 -8.48 -16.09 1.24
CA ILE A 106 -9.81 -16.19 0.62
C ILE A 106 -10.84 -15.44 1.46
N ALA A 107 -10.84 -15.62 2.78
CA ALA A 107 -11.76 -14.92 3.67
C ALA A 107 -11.60 -13.40 3.61
N VAL A 108 -10.37 -12.88 3.54
CA VAL A 108 -10.09 -11.45 3.34
C VAL A 108 -10.67 -10.95 2.02
N LEU A 109 -10.40 -11.65 0.91
CA LEU A 109 -10.87 -11.23 -0.41
C LEU A 109 -12.41 -11.25 -0.50
N ASN A 110 -13.05 -12.26 0.10
CA ASN A 110 -14.50 -12.32 0.21
C ASN A 110 -15.04 -11.15 1.02
N ALA A 111 -14.47 -10.86 2.20
CA ALA A 111 -14.89 -9.71 3.02
C ALA A 111 -14.75 -8.38 2.26
N ILE A 112 -13.67 -8.19 1.49
CA ILE A 112 -13.50 -6.99 0.65
C ILE A 112 -14.66 -6.83 -0.35
N ALA A 113 -15.05 -7.92 -1.01
CA ALA A 113 -16.13 -7.92 -1.99
C ALA A 113 -17.51 -7.77 -1.34
N ASP A 114 -17.81 -8.60 -0.34
CA ASP A 114 -19.13 -8.70 0.28
C ASP A 114 -19.48 -7.46 1.11
N GLU A 115 -18.49 -6.82 1.74
CA GLU A 115 -18.68 -5.64 2.60
C GLU A 115 -18.39 -4.31 1.88
N ASN A 116 -18.11 -4.33 0.56
CA ASN A 116 -17.79 -3.14 -0.24
C ASN A 116 -16.64 -2.30 0.37
N LEU A 117 -15.56 -2.98 0.77
CA LEU A 117 -14.47 -2.34 1.50
C LEU A 117 -13.62 -1.42 0.61
N LEU A 118 -13.65 -1.60 -0.72
CA LEU A 118 -12.95 -0.71 -1.65
C LEU A 118 -13.60 0.67 -1.65
N GLU A 119 -14.91 0.72 -1.83
CA GLU A 119 -15.72 1.94 -1.79
C GLU A 119 -15.62 2.60 -0.40
N ASN A 120 -15.63 1.80 0.67
CA ASN A 120 -15.45 2.30 2.01
C ASN A 120 -14.07 2.93 2.22
N ALA A 121 -12.99 2.32 1.70
CA ALA A 121 -11.64 2.87 1.81
C ALA A 121 -11.50 4.20 1.06
N THR A 122 -12.16 4.36 -0.09
CA THR A 122 -12.25 5.66 -0.78
C THR A 122 -13.01 6.67 0.08
N ARG A 123 -14.26 6.36 0.47
CA ARG A 123 -15.13 7.27 1.23
C ARG A 123 -14.51 7.72 2.56
N MET A 124 -13.97 6.78 3.33
CA MET A 124 -13.36 7.07 4.62
C MET A 124 -11.99 7.73 4.47
N GLY A 125 -11.26 7.44 3.39
CA GLY A 125 -10.05 8.15 3.01
C GLY A 125 -10.30 9.64 2.76
N ASP A 126 -11.35 9.95 1.98
CA ASP A 126 -11.76 11.34 1.70
C ASP A 126 -12.17 12.07 2.98
N TYR A 127 -12.99 11.42 3.81
CA TYR A 127 -13.38 11.96 5.12
C TYR A 127 -12.17 12.24 6.00
N LEU A 128 -11.25 11.28 6.13
CA LEU A 128 -10.06 11.44 6.95
C LEU A 128 -9.19 12.58 6.42
N ARG A 129 -8.92 12.62 5.11
CA ARG A 129 -8.16 13.70 4.46
C ARG A 129 -8.77 15.06 4.74
N GLU A 130 -10.08 15.22 4.58
CA GLU A 130 -10.78 16.48 4.88
C GLU A 130 -10.51 16.95 6.32
N LYS A 131 -10.63 16.04 7.30
CA LYS A 131 -10.36 16.38 8.71
C LYS A 131 -8.89 16.73 8.96
N LEU A 132 -7.95 16.06 8.29
CA LEU A 132 -6.53 16.39 8.40
C LEU A 132 -6.20 17.75 7.76
N GLU A 133 -6.85 18.11 6.65
CA GLU A 133 -6.69 19.43 6.03
C GLU A 133 -7.24 20.55 6.94
N ILE A 134 -8.36 20.33 7.63
CA ILE A 134 -8.86 21.26 8.66
C ILE A 134 -7.84 21.42 9.81
N LEU A 135 -7.17 20.34 10.23
CA LEU A 135 -6.11 20.45 11.24
C LEU A 135 -4.92 21.25 10.69
N LYS A 136 -4.55 21.06 9.43
CA LYS A 136 -3.45 21.78 8.79
C LYS A 136 -3.68 23.29 8.75
N THR A 137 -4.92 23.76 8.50
CA THR A 137 -5.23 25.20 8.54
C THR A 137 -5.07 25.80 9.95
N LYS A 138 -5.28 24.99 10.99
CA LYS A 138 -5.17 25.41 12.40
C LYS A 138 -3.74 25.34 12.94
N TYR A 139 -2.93 24.40 12.46
CA TYR A 139 -1.62 24.10 13.02
C TYR A 139 -0.53 24.17 11.95
N SER A 140 0.26 25.24 11.97
CA SER A 140 1.38 25.48 11.04
C SER A 140 2.51 24.45 11.10
N ILE A 141 2.51 23.58 12.13
CA ILE A 141 3.44 22.45 12.21
C ILE A 141 3.14 21.37 11.16
N ILE A 142 1.93 21.35 10.58
CA ILE A 142 1.54 20.40 9.54
C ILE A 142 1.90 21.00 8.18
N LYS A 143 2.85 20.37 7.49
CA LYS A 143 3.34 20.82 6.19
C LYS A 143 2.47 20.31 5.03
N GLU A 144 2.15 19.02 5.03
CA GLU A 144 1.49 18.37 3.90
C GLU A 144 0.64 17.17 4.35
N ILE A 145 -0.50 16.97 3.68
CA ILE A 145 -1.29 15.74 3.75
C ILE A 145 -1.26 15.05 2.38
N ARG A 146 -0.76 13.82 2.32
CA ARG A 146 -0.60 13.06 1.07
C ARG A 146 -0.99 11.59 1.24
N GLY A 147 -1.11 10.87 0.12
CA GLY A 147 -1.56 9.47 0.09
C GLY A 147 -2.89 9.27 -0.63
N ILE A 148 -3.41 8.04 -0.65
CA ILE A 148 -4.62 7.66 -1.39
C ILE A 148 -5.44 6.69 -0.52
N GLY A 149 -6.77 6.86 -0.50
CA GLY A 149 -7.68 6.03 0.31
C GLY A 149 -7.32 6.08 1.80
N LEU A 150 -7.29 4.92 2.45
CA LEU A 150 -6.90 4.77 3.86
C LEU A 150 -5.39 4.54 4.03
N MET A 151 -4.57 5.12 3.15
CA MET A 151 -3.12 5.20 3.29
C MET A 151 -2.70 6.66 3.20
N LEU A 152 -2.74 7.34 4.34
CA LEU A 152 -2.45 8.78 4.43
C LEU A 152 -1.22 9.06 5.31
N GLY A 153 -0.45 10.05 4.88
CA GLY A 153 0.67 10.62 5.61
C GLY A 153 0.42 12.09 5.93
N MET A 154 0.71 12.49 7.16
CA MET A 154 0.76 13.88 7.60
C MET A 154 2.22 14.24 7.90
N GLU A 155 2.83 15.02 7.02
CA GLU A 155 4.19 15.52 7.23
C GLU A 155 4.18 16.73 8.15
N LEU A 156 5.08 16.69 9.12
CA LEU A 156 5.29 17.74 10.09
C LEU A 156 6.59 18.50 9.80
N THR A 157 6.65 19.75 10.25
CA THR A 157 7.88 20.56 10.25
C THR A 157 8.82 20.23 11.42
N ILE A 158 8.37 19.37 12.35
CA ILE A 158 9.08 18.94 13.55
C ILE A 158 9.05 17.40 13.66
N PRO A 159 9.93 16.78 14.48
CA PRO A 159 9.83 15.37 14.78
C PRO A 159 8.47 14.98 15.37
N GLY A 160 7.86 13.90 14.86
CA GLY A 160 6.51 13.46 15.25
C GLY A 160 6.45 12.52 16.45
N ALA A 161 7.59 12.08 16.99
CA ALA A 161 7.65 11.04 18.04
C ALA A 161 6.82 11.41 19.28
N ASP A 162 6.89 12.66 19.73
CA ASP A 162 6.10 13.11 20.87
C ASP A 162 4.59 13.10 20.58
N ILE A 163 4.18 13.43 19.36
CA ILE A 163 2.76 13.37 18.96
C ILE A 163 2.28 11.92 18.99
N VAL A 164 3.08 10.97 18.49
CA VAL A 164 2.77 9.53 18.59
C VAL A 164 2.54 9.12 20.05
N GLN A 165 3.42 9.52 20.97
CA GLN A 165 3.29 9.20 22.40
C GLN A 165 2.05 9.84 23.03
N HIS A 166 1.70 11.06 22.65
CA HIS A 166 0.48 11.72 23.13
C HIS A 166 -0.79 11.04 22.59
N CYS A 167 -0.81 10.65 21.32
CA CYS A 167 -1.89 9.87 20.72
C CYS A 167 -2.06 8.53 21.46
N LEU A 168 -0.97 7.82 21.74
CA LEU A 168 -1.01 6.56 22.49
C LEU A 168 -1.61 6.74 23.90
N LYS A 169 -1.19 7.77 24.64
CA LYS A 169 -1.78 8.12 25.95
C LYS A 169 -3.29 8.42 25.86
N LYS A 170 -3.74 8.89 24.69
CA LYS A 170 -5.16 9.12 24.37
C LYS A 170 -5.84 7.92 23.69
N LYS A 171 -5.19 6.75 23.68
CA LYS A 171 -5.69 5.49 23.10
C LYS A 171 -5.88 5.52 21.58
N VAL A 172 -5.13 6.36 20.89
CA VAL A 172 -5.04 6.39 19.43
C VAL A 172 -3.69 5.83 19.01
N LEU A 173 -3.70 4.67 18.35
CA LEU A 173 -2.49 4.04 17.85
C LEU A 173 -2.18 4.54 16.44
N LEU A 174 -1.00 5.13 16.28
CA LEU A 174 -0.42 5.50 15.00
C LEU A 174 1.10 5.42 15.11
N ASN A 175 1.81 5.47 13.99
CA ASN A 175 3.27 5.54 13.98
C ASN A 175 3.78 6.77 13.22
N CYS A 176 5.08 7.02 13.35
CA CYS A 176 5.79 8.06 12.62
C CYS A 176 6.92 7.40 11.82
N THR A 177 7.02 7.71 10.53
CA THR A 177 8.17 7.35 9.69
C THR A 177 8.94 8.60 9.28
N HIS A 178 10.18 8.43 8.82
CA HIS A 178 11.05 9.53 8.38
C HIS A 178 11.22 10.64 9.44
N LYS A 179 11.04 10.30 10.72
CA LYS A 179 11.02 11.19 11.89
C LYS A 179 9.89 12.22 11.90
N THR A 180 9.34 12.62 10.76
CA THR A 180 8.39 13.74 10.64
C THR A 180 7.05 13.38 10.02
N VAL A 181 6.84 12.15 9.54
CA VAL A 181 5.60 11.77 8.84
C VAL A 181 4.75 10.86 9.72
N LEU A 182 3.66 11.39 10.28
CA LEU A 182 2.66 10.57 10.94
C LEU A 182 1.89 9.75 9.89
N ARG A 183 1.79 8.45 10.09
CA ARG A 183 1.06 7.55 9.18
C ARG A 183 -0.30 7.23 9.76
N LEU A 184 -1.33 7.40 8.94
CA LEU A 184 -2.70 7.07 9.26
C LEU A 184 -3.18 6.00 8.27
N MET A 185 -3.21 4.76 8.75
CA MET A 185 -3.56 3.58 7.95
C MET A 185 -4.54 2.66 8.71
N PRO A 186 -5.74 3.15 9.07
CA PRO A 186 -6.74 2.36 9.80
C PRO A 186 -7.32 1.21 8.97
#